data_AF-A0A7C0U1K3-F1
#
_entry.id   AF-A0A7C0U1K3-F1
#
_cell.length_a   1.000
_cell.length_b   1.000
_cell.length_c   1.000
_cell.angle_alpha   90.00
_cell.angle_beta   90.00
_cell.angle_gamma   90.00
#
_symmetry.space_group_name_H-M   'P 1'
#
loop_
_entity.id
_entity.type
_entity.pdbx_description
1 polymer ?
#
loop_
_entity_poly.entity_id
_entity_poly.type
_entity_poly.pdbx_seq_one_letter_code
_entity_poly.pdbx_strand_id
1 'polypeptide(L)' 'MSKKVRCIVISGYGTNCEVEMAYACKLAGGEVDIV' A
#
# COMPACT_ATOMS: atom_id res chain seq x y z
N MET A 1 7.40 5.69 -20.21
CA MET A 1 6.87 4.81 -19.14
C MET A 1 6.49 5.71 -17.98
N SER A 2 5.21 5.76 -17.59
CA SER A 2 4.77 6.53 -16.41
C SER A 2 5.60 6.10 -15.20
N LYS A 3 6.17 7.04 -14.43
CA LYS A 3 6.90 6.70 -13.21
C LYS A 3 5.91 6.05 -12.24
N LYS A 4 6.13 4.79 -11.88
CA LYS A 4 5.33 4.12 -10.84
C LYS A 4 5.62 4.77 -9.49
N VAL A 5 4.57 5.25 -8.84
CA VAL A 5 4.66 5.77 -7.47
C VAL A 5 4.75 4.56 -6.54
N ARG A 6 5.76 4.55 -5.66
CA ARG A 6 5.92 3.53 -4.62
C ARG A 6 5.12 3.91 -3.38
N CYS A 7 4.40 2.95 -2.81
CA CYS A 7 3.62 3.05 -1.61
C CYS A 7 4.15 2.07 -0.56
N ILE A 8 4.20 2.49 0.70
CA ILE A 8 4.52 1.61 1.83
C ILE A 8 3.35 1.71 2.79
N VAL A 9 2.75 0.58 3.13
CA VAL A 9 1.73 0.48 4.16
C VAL A 9 2.39 -0.11 5.40
N ILE A 10 2.47 0.69 6.46
CA ILE A 10 3.10 0.26 7.70
C ILE A 10 2.05 -0.47 8.53
N SER A 11 2.34 -1.72 8.87
CA SER A 11 1.57 -2.53 9.81
C SER A 11 2.29 -2.57 11.17
N GLY A 12 1.53 -2.80 12.22
CA GLY A 12 2.02 -2.87 13.58
C GLY A 12 1.05 -3.59 14.50
N TYR A 13 1.42 -3.79 15.76
CA TYR A 13 0.54 -4.45 16.71
C TYR A 13 -0.77 -3.69 16.89
N GLY A 14 -1.89 -4.34 16.53
CA GLY A 14 -3.23 -3.75 16.61
C GLY A 14 -3.66 -2.91 15.41
N THR A 15 -2.86 -2.82 14.34
CA THR A 15 -3.35 -2.36 13.04
C THR A 15 -4.12 -3.49 12.36
N ASN A 16 -5.20 -3.15 11.67
CA ASN A 16 -6.12 -4.15 11.11
C ASN A 16 -6.52 -3.84 9.66
N CYS A 17 -6.05 -2.72 9.11
CA CYS A 17 -6.51 -2.16 7.83
C CYS A 17 -5.40 -2.12 6.77
N GLU A 18 -4.26 -2.75 7.03
CA GLU A 18 -3.09 -2.74 6.16
C GLU A 18 -3.37 -3.40 4.80
N VAL A 19 -4.26 -4.40 4.76
CA VAL A 19 -4.66 -5.07 3.52
C VAL A 19 -5.56 -4.16 2.67
N GLU A 20 -6.55 -3.50 3.28
CA GLU A 20 -7.45 -2.56 2.61
C GLU A 20 -6.70 -1.33 2.11
N MET A 21 -5.75 -0.84 2.90
CA MET A 21 -4.90 0.29 2.51
C MET A 21 -3.99 -0.09 1.33
N ALA A 22 -3.38 -1.28 1.36
CA ALA A 22 -2.58 -1.76 0.24
C ALA A 22 -3.42 -1.96 -1.03
N TYR A 23 -4.65 -2.47 -0.88
CA TYR A 23 -5.60 -2.58 -1.98
C TYR A 23 -5.93 -1.21 -2.60
N ALA A 24 -6.19 -0.19 -1.79
CA ALA A 24 -6.43 1.17 -2.25
C ALA A 24 -5.22 1.75 -3.01
N CYS A 25 -4.00 1.58 -2.49
CA CYS A 25 -2.77 1.99 -3.17
C CYS A 25 -2.62 1.33 -4.55
N LYS A 26 -2.91 0.02 -4.64
CA LYS A 26 -2.85 -0.72 -5.90
C LYS A 26 -3.92 -0.26 -6.90
N LEU A 27 -5.14 0.02 -6.43
CA LEU A 27 -6.24 0.57 -7.23
C LEU A 27 -5.89 1.94 -7.84
N ALA A 28 -5.15 2.76 -7.10
CA ALA A 28 -4.63 4.05 -7.57
C ALA A 28 -3.42 3.92 -8.53
N GLY A 29 -2.98 2.70 -8.86
CA GLY A 29 -1.84 2.44 -9.74
C GLY A 29 -0.47 2.51 -9.05
N GLY A 30 -0.46 2.52 -7.71
CA GLY A 30 0.76 2.47 -6.91
C GLY A 30 1.38 1.05 -6.86
N GLU A 31 2.69 1.00 -6.75
CA GLU A 31 3.44 -0.20 -6.41
C GLU A 31 3.59 -0.26 -4.89
N VAL A 32 3.00 -1.25 -4.23
CA VAL A 32 2.79 -1.24 -2.78
C VAL A 32 3.41 -2.44 -2.07
N ASP A 33 4.05 -2.18 -0.94
CA ASP A 33 4.53 -3.17 0.02
C ASP A 33 3.92 -2.90 1.41
N ILE A 34 3.56 -3.97 2.12
CA ILE A 34 3.20 -3.90 3.55
C ILE A 34 4.44 -4.27 4.36
N VAL A 35 4.79 -3.44 5.36
CA VAL A 35 5.98 -3.62 6.23
C VAL A 35 5.62 -3.61 7.71
#